data_AF-A0A7C8YZN5-F1
#
_entry.id   AF-A0A7C8YZN5-F1
#
_cell.length_a   1.000
_cell.length_b   1.000
_cell.length_c   1.000
_cell.angle_alpha   90.00
_cell.angle_beta   90.00
_cell.angle_gamma   90.00
#
_symmetry.space_group_name_H-M   'P 1'
#
loop_
_entity.id
_entity.type
_entity.pdbx_description
1 polymer ?
#
loop_
_entity_poly.entity_id
_entity_poly.type
_entity_poly.pdbx_seq_one_letter_code
_entity_poly.pdbx_strand_id
1 'polypeptide(L)'
;MARSIDPLVVGRVIGDVLDMFVPTAELVVKYGDKQVANGCEIKPSIVAQRPHVHISGLIALDSLYTLIMVDPDAPSPSEPTMREWLHWIVVDIPQGMDASKGTELVEYVGP
;
A
#
# COMPACT_ATOMS: atom_id res chain seq x y z
N MET A 1 -7.87 6.85 -17.85
CA MET A 1 -9.04 6.11 -17.32
C MET A 1 -8.92 6.12 -15.82
N ALA A 2 -9.94 6.63 -15.10
CA ALA A 2 -9.94 6.52 -13.64
C ALA A 2 -9.89 5.02 -13.28
N ARG A 3 -8.93 4.59 -12.45
CA ARG A 3 -8.90 3.21 -11.95
C ARG A 3 -10.18 2.98 -11.14
N SER A 4 -10.87 1.87 -11.43
CA SER A 4 -12.06 1.48 -10.68
C SER A 4 -11.67 1.19 -9.22
N ILE A 5 -12.42 1.79 -8.29
CA ILE A 5 -12.35 1.48 -6.85
C ILE A 5 -13.17 0.25 -6.47
N ASP A 6 -13.92 -0.33 -7.42
CA ASP A 6 -14.80 -1.47 -7.17
C ASP A 6 -14.05 -2.65 -6.51
N PRO A 7 -12.81 -3.01 -6.90
CA PRO A 7 -12.07 -4.07 -6.22
C PRO A 7 -11.80 -3.77 -4.74
N LEU A 8 -11.62 -2.49 -4.38
CA LEU A 8 -11.39 -2.07 -2.99
C LEU A 8 -12.68 -2.12 -2.16
N VAL A 9 -13.83 -1.86 -2.80
CA VAL A 9 -15.15 -2.02 -2.16
C VAL A 9 -15.51 -3.50 -2.00
N VAL A 10 -15.33 -4.30 -3.05
CA VAL A 10 -15.61 -5.75 -3.02
C VAL A 10 -14.73 -6.46 -1.99
N GLY A 11 -13.45 -6.06 -1.90
CA GLY A 11 -12.51 -6.56 -0.89
C GLY A 11 -12.66 -5.93 0.50
N ARG A 12 -13.67 -5.07 0.72
CA ARG A 12 -13.95 -4.36 1.98
C ARG A 12 -12.85 -3.43 2.51
N VAL A 13 -11.78 -3.22 1.76
CA VAL A 13 -10.72 -2.25 2.08
C VAL A 13 -11.34 -0.85 2.27
N ILE A 14 -12.21 -0.43 1.33
CA ILE A 14 -13.09 0.71 1.57
C ILE A 14 -14.23 0.24 2.48
N GLY A 15 -14.34 0.86 3.64
CA GLY A 15 -15.24 0.45 4.72
C GLY A 15 -14.48 -0.03 5.95
N ASP A 16 -13.64 -1.07 5.81
CA ASP A 16 -12.90 -1.61 6.96
C ASP A 16 -11.64 -0.80 7.29
N VAL A 17 -10.97 -0.21 6.28
CA VAL A 17 -9.70 0.52 6.46
C VAL A 17 -9.79 1.97 5.99
N LEU A 18 -10.40 2.22 4.83
CA LEU A 18 -10.46 3.55 4.21
C LEU A 18 -11.89 4.02 4.01
N ASP A 19 -12.09 5.33 4.12
CA ASP A 19 -13.31 5.98 3.63
C ASP A 19 -13.35 5.99 2.09
N MET A 20 -14.54 6.22 1.52
CA MET A 20 -14.68 6.32 0.08
C MET A 20 -13.93 7.54 -0.48
N PHE A 21 -13.12 7.32 -1.51
CA PHE A 21 -12.26 8.34 -2.11
C PHE A 21 -12.22 8.23 -3.64
N VAL A 22 -11.73 9.30 -4.29
CA VAL A 22 -11.43 9.30 -5.73
C VAL A 22 -9.92 9.20 -5.90
N PRO A 23 -9.38 8.13 -6.53
CA PRO A 23 -7.94 7.99 -6.76
C PRO A 23 -7.40 9.11 -7.65
N THR A 24 -6.43 9.87 -7.16
CA THR A 24 -5.76 10.97 -7.88
C THR A 24 -4.28 10.72 -8.16
N ALA A 25 -3.72 9.67 -7.57
CA ALA A 25 -2.35 9.22 -7.77
C ALA A 25 -2.30 7.75 -8.16
N GLU A 26 -1.30 7.40 -8.96
CA GLU A 26 -0.96 6.04 -9.30
C GLU A 26 0.08 5.51 -8.30
N LEU A 27 -0.26 4.36 -7.71
CA LEU A 27 0.62 3.56 -6.87
C LEU A 27 0.96 2.27 -7.63
N VAL A 28 2.25 1.98 -7.77
CA VAL A 28 2.77 0.75 -8.37
C VAL A 28 3.68 0.07 -7.36
N VAL A 29 3.26 -1.09 -6.87
CA VAL A 29 4.01 -1.92 -5.92
C VAL A 29 4.53 -3.17 -6.62
N LYS A 30 5.81 -3.48 -6.49
CA LYS A 30 6.45 -4.67 -7.10
C LYS A 30 7.34 -5.41 -6.11
N TYR A 31 7.14 -6.71 -6.00
CA TYR A 31 8.05 -7.64 -5.32
C TYR A 31 8.83 -8.43 -6.38
N GLY A 32 10.09 -8.04 -6.61
CA GLY A 32 10.86 -8.53 -7.76
C GLY A 32 10.12 -8.22 -9.08
N ASP A 33 9.89 -9.24 -9.89
CA ASP A 33 9.16 -9.12 -11.16
C ASP A 33 7.62 -9.12 -10.99
N LYS A 34 7.10 -9.40 -9.79
CA LYS A 34 5.66 -9.51 -9.54
C LYS A 34 5.07 -8.17 -9.11
N GLN A 35 4.26 -7.58 -9.98
CA GLN A 35 3.46 -6.40 -9.63
C GLN A 35 2.21 -6.79 -8.83
N VAL A 36 1.94 -6.05 -7.76
CA VAL A 36 0.74 -6.22 -6.93
C VAL A 36 -0.48 -5.70 -7.70
N ALA A 37 -1.56 -6.47 -7.64
CA ALA A 37 -2.89 -6.09 -8.11
C ALA A 37 -3.92 -6.40 -7.01
N ASN A 38 -4.98 -5.61 -6.94
CA ASN A 38 -6.04 -5.79 -5.94
C ASN A 38 -6.62 -7.21 -6.01
N GLY A 39 -6.68 -7.91 -4.87
CA GLY A 39 -7.17 -9.28 -4.76
C GLY A 39 -6.20 -10.37 -5.23
N CYS A 40 -4.97 -10.03 -5.65
CA CYS A 40 -3.98 -11.02 -6.05
C CYS A 40 -3.30 -11.66 -4.82
N GLU A 41 -3.28 -12.99 -4.77
CA GLU A 41 -2.55 -13.73 -3.75
C GLU A 41 -1.04 -13.75 -4.03
N ILE A 42 -0.23 -13.45 -3.01
CA ILE A 42 1.22 -13.44 -3.08
C ILE A 42 1.77 -14.31 -1.94
N LYS A 43 2.72 -15.18 -2.28
CA LYS A 43 3.32 -16.09 -1.30
C LYS A 43 4.16 -15.28 -0.28
N PRO A 44 4.12 -15.62 1.02
CA PRO A 44 4.95 -14.97 2.05
C PRO A 44 6.44 -14.92 1.71
N SER A 45 6.97 -15.98 1.07
CA SER A 45 8.37 -16.02 0.65
C SER A 45 8.78 -14.94 -0.35
N ILE A 46 7.82 -14.39 -1.11
CA ILE A 46 8.06 -13.30 -2.09
C ILE A 46 8.02 -11.94 -1.40
N VAL A 47 7.22 -11.80 -0.35
CA VAL A 47 7.01 -10.54 0.39
C VAL A 47 7.88 -10.46 1.66
N ALA A 48 8.85 -11.36 1.83
CA ALA A 48 9.77 -11.32 2.96
C ALA A 48 10.68 -10.07 2.95
N GLN A 49 10.96 -9.50 1.78
CA GLN A 49 11.70 -8.25 1.62
C GLN A 49 10.79 -7.15 1.10
N ARG A 50 11.09 -5.90 1.47
CA ARG A 50 10.30 -4.74 1.06
C ARG A 50 10.16 -4.62 -0.46
N PRO A 51 9.00 -4.19 -0.98
CA PRO A 51 8.79 -4.00 -2.40
C PRO A 51 9.44 -2.72 -2.92
N HIS A 52 9.57 -2.63 -4.24
CA HIS A 52 9.69 -1.35 -4.92
C HIS A 52 8.32 -0.69 -5.01
N VAL A 53 8.23 0.59 -4.67
CA VAL A 53 6.97 1.32 -4.60
C VAL A 53 7.13 2.65 -5.30
N HIS A 54 6.56 2.76 -6.49
CA HIS A 54 6.55 4.00 -7.26
C HIS A 54 5.21 4.72 -7.10
N ILE A 55 5.26 6.01 -6.76
CA ILE A 55 4.07 6.84 -6.58
C ILE A 55 4.15 8.04 -7.53
N SER A 56 3.14 8.19 -8.38
CA SER A 56 3.05 9.32 -9.31
C SER A 56 1.64 9.90 -9.28
N GLY A 57 1.52 11.16 -8.88
CA GLY A 57 0.25 11.89 -8.88
C GLY A 57 0.19 12.97 -9.96
N LEU A 58 -1.04 13.44 -10.19
CA LEU A 58 -1.36 14.54 -11.11
C LEU A 58 -1.12 15.94 -10.50
N ILE A 59 -0.69 16.01 -9.23
CA ILE A 59 -0.49 17.26 -8.48
C ILE A 59 0.95 17.78 -8.72
N ALA A 60 1.18 19.03 -8.31
CA ALA A 60 2.44 19.77 -8.43
C ALA A 60 3.70 18.95 -8.10
N LEU A 61 4.79 19.28 -8.81
CA LEU A 61 6.08 18.57 -8.78
C LEU A 61 6.76 18.55 -7.41
N ASP A 62 6.36 19.42 -6.49
CA ASP A 62 6.87 19.55 -5.12
C ASP A 62 6.06 18.77 -4.08
N SER A 63 5.08 17.98 -4.52
CA SER A 63 4.27 17.16 -3.61
C SER A 63 5.09 16.02 -3.00
N LEU A 64 4.87 15.80 -1.70
CA LEU A 64 5.39 14.66 -0.95
C LEU A 64 4.27 13.67 -0.63
N TYR A 65 4.58 12.38 -0.67
CA TYR A 65 3.67 11.30 -0.36
C TYR A 65 4.10 10.55 0.89
N THR A 66 3.11 9.95 1.56
CA THR A 66 3.31 8.98 2.65
C THR A 66 2.75 7.65 2.22
N LEU A 67 3.53 6.59 2.42
CA LEU A 67 3.16 5.20 2.20
C LEU A 67 2.91 4.54 3.56
N ILE A 68 1.78 3.84 3.67
CA ILE A 68 1.41 3.04 4.84
C ILE A 68 1.04 1.64 4.35
N MET A 69 1.57 0.60 5.00
CA MET A 69 1.20 -0.79 4.79
C MET A 69 0.68 -1.38 6.11
N VAL A 70 -0.57 -1.83 6.10
CA VAL A 70 -1.26 -2.38 7.26
C VAL A 70 -1.97 -3.70 6.92
N ASP A 71 -2.12 -4.56 7.91
CA ASP A 71 -2.97 -5.75 7.87
C ASP A 71 -4.18 -5.56 8.80
N PRO A 72 -5.40 -5.39 8.25
CA PRO A 72 -6.63 -5.24 9.04
C PRO A 72 -7.17 -6.57 9.57
N ASP A 73 -6.58 -7.69 9.17
CA ASP A 73 -7.06 -9.04 9.46
C ASP A 73 -6.19 -9.74 10.51
N ALA A 74 -5.25 -9.07 11.16
CA ALA A 74 -4.37 -9.70 12.15
C ALA A 74 -5.10 -10.09 13.46
N PRO A 75 -4.87 -11.30 14.02
CA PRO A 75 -4.13 -12.43 13.47
C PRO A 75 -4.90 -13.27 12.44
N SER A 76 -6.23 -13.17 12.41
CA SER A 76 -7.05 -13.80 11.36
C SER A 76 -8.26 -12.95 11.00
N PRO A 77 -8.73 -13.00 9.74
CA PRO A 77 -9.88 -12.21 9.28
C PRO A 77 -11.18 -12.54 10.05
N SER A 78 -11.28 -13.73 10.63
CA SER A 78 -12.42 -14.14 11.45
C SER A 78 -12.37 -13.59 12.88
N GLU A 79 -11.18 -13.30 13.40
CA GLU A 79 -10.95 -12.79 14.76
C GLU A 79 -9.82 -11.74 14.75
N PRO A 80 -10.07 -10.55 14.16
CA PRO A 80 -9.03 -9.55 13.91
C PRO A 80 -8.74 -8.72 15.18
N THR A 81 -8.32 -9.38 16.25
CA THR A 81 -8.07 -8.75 17.57
C THR A 81 -6.85 -7.84 17.60
N MET A 82 -5.95 -7.96 16.62
CA MET A 82 -4.75 -7.13 16.46
C MET A 82 -4.85 -6.16 15.28
N ARG A 83 -6.05 -5.95 14.70
CA ARG A 83 -6.23 -4.95 13.66
C ARG A 83 -5.97 -3.54 14.20
N GLU A 84 -5.26 -2.68 13.50
CA GLU A 84 -4.48 -2.90 12.27
C GLU A 84 -3.01 -3.19 12.62
N TRP A 85 -2.45 -4.27 12.08
CA TRP A 85 -1.02 -4.55 12.24
C TRP A 85 -0.21 -3.72 11.26
N LEU A 86 0.68 -2.88 11.76
CA LEU A 86 1.47 -1.97 10.96
C LEU A 86 2.75 -2.64 10.44
N HIS A 87 2.81 -2.87 9.12
CA HIS A 87 3.95 -3.48 8.46
C HIS A 87 5.01 -2.48 8.01
N TRP A 88 4.63 -1.28 7.58
CA TRP A 88 5.58 -0.33 6.99
C TRP A 88 5.05 1.10 6.97
N ILE A 89 5.90 2.09 7.30
CA ILE A 89 5.61 3.51 7.07
C ILE A 89 6.84 4.19 6.45
N VAL A 90 6.59 4.88 5.34
CA VAL A 90 7.58 5.77 4.71
C VAL A 90 6.93 7.12 4.45
N VAL A 91 7.56 8.19 4.92
CA VAL A 91 7.11 9.58 4.72
C VAL A 91 8.03 10.32 3.76
N ASP A 92 7.65 11.54 3.38
CA ASP A 92 8.47 12.44 2.56
C ASP A 92 8.94 11.84 1.23
N ILE A 93 8.13 10.96 0.61
CA ILE A 93 8.44 10.37 -0.69
C ILE A 93 8.19 11.42 -1.77
N PRO A 94 9.20 11.84 -2.55
CA PRO A 94 8.98 12.80 -3.63
C PRO A 94 8.07 12.25 -4.73
N GLN A 95 7.25 13.12 -5.31
CA GLN A 95 6.43 12.77 -6.47
C GLN A 95 7.26 12.12 -7.59
N GLY A 96 6.72 11.04 -8.17
CA GLY A 96 7.36 10.34 -9.28
C GLY A 96 8.62 9.56 -8.86
N MET A 97 8.82 9.32 -7.56
CA MET A 97 9.95 8.55 -7.06
C MET A 97 9.53 7.25 -6.37
N ASP A 98 10.52 6.42 -6.11
CA ASP A 98 10.36 5.20 -5.32
C ASP A 98 10.35 5.52 -3.82
N ALA A 99 9.65 4.72 -3.01
CA ALA A 99 9.60 4.89 -1.56
C ALA A 99 10.98 4.89 -0.90
N SER A 100 12.01 4.28 -1.50
CA SER A 100 13.40 4.39 -1.04
C SER A 100 13.98 5.82 -1.03
N LYS A 101 13.28 6.79 -1.60
CA LYS A 101 13.64 8.22 -1.57
C LYS A 101 12.98 9.01 -0.43
N GLY A 102 12.05 8.39 0.29
CA GLY A 102 11.48 8.95 1.51
C GLY A 102 12.25 8.55 2.77
N THR A 103 11.66 8.87 3.92
CA THR A 103 12.16 8.52 5.24
C THR A 103 11.32 7.40 5.84
N GLU A 104 11.96 6.29 6.20
CA GLU A 104 11.31 5.15 6.85
C GLU A 104 11.09 5.46 8.34
N LEU A 105 9.83 5.58 8.77
CA LEU A 105 9.47 5.80 10.17
C LEU A 105 9.24 4.48 10.92
N VAL A 106 8.74 3.48 10.19
CA VAL A 106 8.56 2.11 10.68
C VAL A 106 9.19 1.21 9.63
N GLU A 107 10.16 0.41 10.05
CA GLU A 107 10.87 -0.52 9.17
C GLU A 107 9.90 -1.57 8.60
N TYR A 108 10.15 -1.98 7.36
CA TYR A 108 9.35 -3.03 6.72
C TYR A 108 9.43 -4.36 7.48
N VAL A 109 8.27 -4.85 7.91
CA VAL A 109 8.08 -6.20 8.44
C VAL A 109 7.22 -6.98 7.45
N GLY A 110 7.72 -8.09 6.91
CA GLY A 110 6.98 -8.93 5.97
C GLY A 110 5.72 -9.56 6.61
N PRO A 111 4.63 -9.76 5.83
CA PRO A 111 3.48 -10.59 6.21
C PRO A 111 3.82 -12.06 6.50
#